data_AF-A0A1B3B5F7-F1
#
_entry.id   AF-A0A1B3B5F7-F1
#
_cell.length_a   1.000
_cell.length_b   1.000
_cell.length_c   1.000
_cell.angle_alpha   90.00
_cell.angle_beta   90.00
_cell.angle_gamma   90.00
#
_symmetry.space_group_name_H-M   'P 1'
#
loop_
_entity.id
_entity.type
_entity.pdbx_description
1 polymer ?
#
loop_
_entity_poly.entity_id
_entity_poly.type
_entity_poly.pdbx_seq_one_letter_code
_entity_poly.pdbx_strand_id
1 'polypeptide(L)'
;HKEVPRKVLIIGSGGLSIGQAGEFDYSGSQAIKALKEENIQTVLINPNIATVQTSKGLADKVYFLPLVPEYVEQVIKAERPSGVLLTFGGQTALNCGVELQRAGVFEKYGVKILGTPIQAIIDTEDRKMFSERIAGIGEKVAPSMAAFSVQEALDAAEILGYPVMARAAFSLGGLGSGFADNKEELKLLANQALAHSSQLIIDKSLKGWKEVEYEVVRDAYD
;
A
#
# COMPACT_ATOMS: atom_id res chain seq x y z
N HIS A 1 28.79 3.22 9.56
CA HIS A 1 27.72 4.06 10.11
C HIS A 1 26.82 4.52 8.97
N LYS A 2 25.54 4.11 8.95
CA LYS A 2 24.56 4.66 7.99
C LYS A 2 24.32 6.13 8.36
N GLU A 3 24.40 6.99 7.36
CA GLU A 3 24.20 8.44 7.52
C GLU A 3 22.75 8.72 7.94
N VAL A 4 22.56 9.38 9.09
CA VAL A 4 21.23 9.74 9.60
C VAL A 4 20.61 10.81 8.69
N PRO A 5 19.39 10.64 8.18
CA PRO A 5 18.77 11.61 7.29
C PRO A 5 18.51 12.92 8.03
N ARG A 6 18.87 14.06 7.41
CA ARG A 6 18.66 15.38 8.03
C ARG A 6 17.24 15.91 7.85
N LYS A 7 16.61 15.55 6.72
CA LYS A 7 15.24 15.92 6.36
C LYS A 7 14.52 14.73 5.75
N VAL A 8 13.32 14.44 6.24
CA VAL A 8 12.48 13.33 5.81
C VAL A 8 11.13 13.85 5.33
N LEU A 9 10.73 13.39 4.14
CA LEU A 9 9.38 13.57 3.62
C LEU A 9 8.50 12.39 4.07
N ILE A 10 7.29 12.70 4.52
CA ILE A 10 6.26 11.73 4.88
C ILE A 10 5.08 11.97 3.95
N ILE A 11 4.62 10.90 3.29
CA ILE A 11 3.43 10.93 2.45
C ILE A 11 2.26 10.42 3.30
N GLY A 12 1.27 11.28 3.55
CA GLY A 12 0.08 10.91 4.33
C GLY A 12 -0.89 10.01 3.55
N SER A 13 -2.04 9.70 4.15
CA SER A 13 -3.07 8.85 3.54
C SER A 13 -4.06 9.60 2.65
N GLY A 14 -4.18 10.91 2.82
CA GLY A 14 -5.21 11.71 2.16
C GLY A 14 -6.54 11.69 2.90
N GLY A 15 -7.62 11.93 2.17
CA GLY A 15 -8.98 11.91 2.72
C GLY A 15 -9.36 10.54 3.27
N LEU A 16 -10.22 10.51 4.28
CA LEU A 16 -10.70 9.27 4.85
C LEU A 16 -11.61 8.53 3.86
N SER A 17 -11.40 7.24 3.71
CA SER A 17 -12.24 6.33 2.93
C SER A 17 -12.49 5.03 3.68
N ILE A 18 -13.51 4.28 3.27
CA ILE A 18 -13.74 2.92 3.82
C ILE A 18 -12.49 2.08 3.50
N GLY A 19 -11.91 1.45 4.51
CA GLY A 19 -10.68 0.66 4.39
C GLY A 19 -9.38 1.45 4.48
N GLN A 20 -9.45 2.79 4.61
CA GLN A 20 -8.30 3.64 4.86
C GLN A 20 -8.72 4.88 5.67
N ALA A 21 -8.68 4.77 6.99
CA ALA A 21 -9.29 5.74 7.90
C ALA A 21 -8.24 6.42 8.81
N GLY A 22 -8.62 6.67 10.08
CA GLY A 22 -7.86 7.46 11.04
C GLY A 22 -6.59 6.78 11.57
N GLU A 23 -6.40 5.48 11.31
CA GLU A 23 -5.21 4.73 11.68
C GLU A 23 -3.92 5.32 11.07
N PHE A 24 -4.03 5.96 9.90
CA PHE A 24 -2.92 6.64 9.23
C PHE A 24 -2.67 8.07 9.75
N ASP A 25 -3.68 8.68 10.38
CA ASP A 25 -3.45 9.91 11.15
C ASP A 25 -2.67 9.61 12.43
N TYR A 26 -3.08 8.57 13.15
CA TYR A 26 -2.37 8.11 14.33
C TYR A 26 -0.92 7.71 14.01
N SER A 27 -0.73 6.79 13.05
CA SER A 27 0.61 6.27 12.75
C SER A 27 1.53 7.32 12.09
N GLY A 28 1.00 8.16 11.19
CA GLY A 28 1.74 9.30 10.63
C GLY A 28 2.17 10.30 11.71
N SER A 29 1.29 10.59 12.68
CA SER A 29 1.62 11.45 13.82
C SER A 29 2.73 10.85 14.70
N GLN A 30 2.72 9.54 14.94
CA GLN A 30 3.77 8.85 15.70
C GLN A 30 5.12 8.88 14.95
N ALA A 31 5.10 8.66 13.63
CA ALA A 31 6.30 8.75 12.80
C ALA A 31 6.94 10.15 12.87
N ILE A 32 6.13 11.21 12.80
CA ILE A 32 6.60 12.59 12.94
C ILE A 32 7.24 12.82 14.32
N LYS A 33 6.60 12.34 15.39
CA LYS A 33 7.13 12.48 16.76
C LYS A 33 8.48 11.77 16.92
N ALA A 34 8.58 10.52 16.46
CA ALA A 34 9.82 9.75 16.52
C ALA A 34 10.97 10.43 15.76
N LEU A 35 10.71 10.96 14.55
CA LEU A 35 11.72 11.69 13.79
C LEU A 35 12.16 12.97 14.51
N LYS A 36 11.23 13.68 15.16
CA LYS A 36 11.54 14.89 15.93
C LYS A 36 12.38 14.63 17.16
N GLU A 37 12.12 13.53 17.88
CA GLU A 37 12.93 13.10 19.02
C GLU A 37 14.40 12.84 18.62
N GLU A 38 14.61 12.39 17.38
CA GLU A 38 15.93 12.17 16.78
C GLU A 38 16.51 13.43 16.08
N ASN A 39 15.90 14.61 16.27
CA ASN A 39 16.30 15.88 15.65
C ASN A 39 16.31 15.87 14.11
N ILE A 40 15.43 15.08 13.49
CA ILE A 40 15.27 15.00 12.04
C ILE A 40 14.18 15.96 11.59
N GLN A 41 14.47 16.80 10.59
CA GLN A 41 13.49 17.71 10.03
C GLN A 41 12.41 16.96 9.24
N THR A 42 11.16 17.31 9.48
CA THR A 42 9.97 16.63 8.95
C THR A 42 9.20 17.51 7.97
N VAL A 43 8.96 16.97 6.78
CA VAL A 43 8.02 17.54 5.80
C VAL A 43 6.89 16.53 5.62
N LEU A 44 5.65 16.98 5.80
CA LEU A 44 4.46 16.18 5.53
C LEU A 44 3.75 16.70 4.28
N ILE A 45 3.33 15.80 3.39
CA ILE A 45 2.33 16.09 2.36
C ILE A 45 1.06 15.29 2.67
N ASN A 46 -0.05 15.99 2.91
CA ASN A 46 -1.35 15.38 3.13
C ASN A 46 -2.47 16.41 2.87
N PRO A 47 -3.40 16.16 1.93
CA PRO A 47 -4.50 17.09 1.64
C PRO A 47 -5.59 17.10 2.73
N ASN A 48 -5.61 16.12 3.64
CA ASN A 48 -6.65 16.01 4.66
C ASN A 48 -6.39 16.93 5.85
N ILE A 49 -7.06 18.08 5.85
CA ILE A 49 -6.96 19.12 6.89
C ILE A 49 -7.53 18.69 8.26
N ALA A 50 -8.33 17.64 8.32
CA ALA A 50 -9.00 17.19 9.54
C ALA A 50 -8.16 16.20 10.35
N THR A 51 -6.83 16.25 10.22
CA THR A 51 -5.92 15.26 10.82
C THR A 51 -4.99 15.89 11.86
N VAL A 52 -4.66 15.13 12.91
CA VAL A 52 -3.68 15.55 13.92
C VAL A 52 -2.31 15.73 13.27
N GLN A 53 -1.89 14.86 12.36
CA GLN A 53 -0.60 14.93 11.66
C GLN A 53 -0.37 16.26 10.93
N THR A 54 -1.43 16.94 10.47
CA THR A 54 -1.35 18.25 9.79
C THR A 54 -1.47 19.45 10.74
N SER A 55 -1.59 19.22 12.05
CA SER A 55 -1.67 20.28 13.05
C SER A 55 -0.39 21.11 13.11
N LYS A 56 -0.57 22.42 13.33
CA LYS A 56 0.55 23.37 13.42
C LYS A 56 1.55 22.95 14.49
N GLY A 57 2.82 22.85 14.10
CA GLY A 57 3.93 22.50 15.00
C GLY A 57 4.18 21.01 15.15
N LEU A 58 3.31 20.13 14.63
CA LEU A 58 3.57 18.69 14.68
C LEU A 58 4.65 18.29 13.67
N ALA A 59 4.50 18.58 12.38
CA ALA A 59 5.59 18.56 11.40
C ALA A 59 6.24 19.95 11.27
N ASP A 60 7.47 20.02 10.79
CA ASP A 60 8.15 21.31 10.58
C ASP A 60 7.57 22.07 9.38
N LYS A 61 7.11 21.32 8.36
CA LYS A 61 6.36 21.87 7.23
C LYS A 61 5.28 20.91 6.76
N VAL A 62 4.12 21.46 6.42
CA VAL A 62 2.97 20.71 5.91
C VAL A 62 2.56 21.25 4.55
N TYR A 63 2.34 20.35 3.60
CA TYR A 63 1.80 20.62 2.27
C TYR A 63 0.41 20.02 2.12
N PHE A 64 -0.59 20.88 1.95
CA PHE A 64 -1.96 20.47 1.63
C PHE A 64 -2.11 20.35 0.10
N LEU A 65 -1.52 19.30 -0.47
CA LEU A 65 -1.51 19.05 -1.91
C LEU A 65 -2.02 17.64 -2.22
N PRO A 66 -2.55 17.39 -3.44
CA PRO A 66 -2.93 16.05 -3.87
C PRO A 66 -1.78 15.05 -3.79
N LEU A 67 -2.07 13.82 -3.38
CA LEU A 67 -1.10 12.73 -3.22
C LEU A 67 -0.90 11.96 -4.53
N VAL A 68 -0.53 12.69 -5.58
CA VAL A 68 -0.20 12.12 -6.89
C VAL A 68 1.25 12.45 -7.25
N PRO A 69 1.93 11.62 -8.09
CA PRO A 69 3.37 11.71 -8.31
C PRO A 69 3.85 13.11 -8.71
N GLU A 70 3.10 13.82 -9.55
CA GLU A 70 3.45 15.18 -9.99
C GLU A 70 3.61 16.16 -8.82
N TYR A 71 2.62 16.24 -7.92
CA TYR A 71 2.67 17.14 -6.78
C TYR A 71 3.71 16.71 -5.74
N VAL A 72 3.86 15.41 -5.51
CA VAL A 72 4.89 14.90 -4.60
C VAL A 72 6.29 15.20 -5.14
N GLU A 73 6.53 15.06 -6.45
CA GLU A 73 7.80 15.46 -7.07
C GLU A 73 8.08 16.94 -6.87
N GLN A 74 7.09 17.83 -7.00
CA GLN A 74 7.28 19.26 -6.74
C GLN A 74 7.69 19.53 -5.28
N VAL A 75 7.11 18.81 -4.32
CA VAL A 75 7.52 18.91 -2.91
C VAL A 75 8.96 18.39 -2.73
N ILE A 76 9.31 17.25 -3.32
CA ILE A 76 10.69 16.72 -3.29
C ILE A 76 11.68 17.73 -3.89
N LYS A 77 11.34 18.34 -5.02
CA LYS A 77 12.17 19.33 -5.71
C LYS A 77 12.39 20.59 -4.87
N ALA A 78 11.34 21.07 -4.19
CA ALA A 78 11.39 22.26 -3.35
C ALA A 78 12.12 22.01 -2.02
N GLU A 79 11.84 20.88 -1.37
CA GLU A 79 12.33 20.59 -0.02
C GLU A 79 13.67 19.87 0.02
N ARG A 80 14.03 19.16 -1.06
CA ARG A 80 15.25 18.33 -1.15
C ARG A 80 15.45 17.43 0.07
N PRO A 81 14.45 16.58 0.42
CA PRO A 81 14.59 15.67 1.53
C PRO A 81 15.67 14.62 1.24
N SER A 82 16.43 14.24 2.26
CA SER A 82 17.41 13.14 2.15
C SER A 82 16.74 11.76 2.22
N GLY A 83 15.53 11.70 2.80
CA GLY A 83 14.78 10.46 2.92
C GLY A 83 13.28 10.64 2.76
N VAL A 84 12.58 9.54 2.48
CA VAL A 84 11.12 9.50 2.37
C VAL A 84 10.57 8.26 3.09
N LEU A 85 9.45 8.43 3.81
CA LEU A 85 8.68 7.35 4.42
C LEU A 85 7.36 7.17 3.68
N LEU A 86 7.10 5.94 3.22
CA LEU A 86 5.93 5.57 2.43
C LEU A 86 4.92 4.71 3.22
N THR A 87 5.32 4.17 4.37
CA THR A 87 4.59 3.12 5.10
C THR A 87 3.57 3.65 6.11
N PHE A 88 3.41 4.97 6.25
CA PHE A 88 2.51 5.60 7.23
C PHE A 88 1.29 6.29 6.60
N GLY A 89 1.10 6.13 5.28
CA GLY A 89 0.01 6.75 4.52
C GLY A 89 -0.88 5.76 3.76
N GLY A 90 -0.94 4.51 4.21
CA GLY A 90 -1.77 3.47 3.60
C GLY A 90 -1.45 3.22 2.13
N GLN A 91 -2.43 2.69 1.39
CA GLN A 91 -2.25 2.38 -0.03
C GLN A 91 -1.98 3.61 -0.87
N THR A 92 -2.55 4.77 -0.50
CA THR A 92 -2.30 6.03 -1.23
C THR A 92 -0.80 6.35 -1.29
N ALA A 93 -0.11 6.28 -0.14
CA ALA A 93 1.31 6.56 -0.07
C ALA A 93 2.17 5.50 -0.76
N LEU A 94 1.82 4.21 -0.59
CA LEU A 94 2.52 3.10 -1.24
C LEU A 94 2.43 3.20 -2.77
N ASN A 95 1.22 3.36 -3.32
CA ASN A 95 1.00 3.50 -4.76
C ASN A 95 1.73 4.71 -5.33
N CYS A 96 1.62 5.88 -4.67
CA CYS A 96 2.34 7.08 -5.09
C CYS A 96 3.86 6.85 -5.07
N GLY A 97 4.38 6.20 -4.04
CA GLY A 97 5.79 5.85 -3.91
C GLY A 97 6.28 4.92 -5.02
N VAL A 98 5.50 3.88 -5.37
CA VAL A 98 5.83 2.97 -6.47
C VAL A 98 5.88 3.72 -7.81
N GLU A 99 4.94 4.60 -8.08
CA GLU A 99 4.94 5.41 -9.32
C GLU A 99 6.11 6.40 -9.38
N LEU A 100 6.47 7.03 -8.25
CA LEU A 100 7.66 7.89 -8.15
C LEU A 100 8.96 7.12 -8.38
N GLN A 101 9.04 5.88 -7.87
CA GLN A 101 10.18 4.99 -8.10
C GLN A 101 10.27 4.61 -9.58
N ARG A 102 9.15 4.22 -10.21
CA ARG A 102 9.09 3.88 -11.64
C ARG A 102 9.48 5.05 -12.53
N ALA A 103 9.09 6.27 -12.15
CA ALA A 103 9.48 7.50 -12.83
C ALA A 103 10.93 7.95 -12.55
N GLY A 104 11.69 7.22 -11.74
CA GLY A 104 13.09 7.55 -11.40
C GLY A 104 13.24 8.81 -10.55
N VAL A 105 12.17 9.28 -9.90
CA VAL A 105 12.17 10.54 -9.15
C VAL A 105 13.12 10.47 -7.96
N PHE A 106 13.08 9.38 -7.20
CA PHE A 106 13.93 9.24 -6.01
C PHE A 106 15.42 9.27 -6.36
N GLU A 107 15.83 8.62 -7.45
CA GLU A 107 17.20 8.65 -7.95
C GLU A 107 17.59 10.05 -8.44
N LYS A 108 16.73 10.68 -9.26
CA LYS A 108 16.92 12.03 -9.81
C LYS A 108 17.20 13.09 -8.74
N TYR A 109 16.58 12.97 -7.56
CA TYR A 109 16.74 13.94 -6.47
C TYR A 109 17.59 13.42 -5.31
N GLY A 110 18.14 12.20 -5.39
CA GLY A 110 18.96 11.60 -4.33
C GLY A 110 18.20 11.32 -3.03
N VAL A 111 16.90 11.00 -3.12
CA VAL A 111 16.04 10.71 -1.97
C VAL A 111 16.10 9.22 -1.64
N LYS A 112 16.44 8.88 -0.40
CA LYS A 112 16.45 7.48 0.05
C LYS A 112 15.08 7.07 0.59
N ILE A 113 14.56 5.93 0.16
CA ILE A 113 13.38 5.34 0.79
C ILE A 113 13.80 4.74 2.13
N LEU A 114 13.15 5.17 3.20
CA LEU A 114 13.42 4.74 4.57
C LEU A 114 12.40 3.68 5.00
N GLY A 115 12.79 2.81 5.93
CA GLY A 115 11.97 1.68 6.36
C GLY A 115 12.00 0.54 5.35
N THR A 116 10.82 0.02 5.00
CA THR A 116 10.69 -1.10 4.07
C THR A 116 11.19 -0.71 2.67
N PRO A 117 12.13 -1.46 2.07
CA PRO A 117 12.60 -1.20 0.71
C PRO A 117 11.44 -1.23 -0.29
N ILE A 118 11.48 -0.35 -1.30
CA ILE A 118 10.43 -0.27 -2.33
C ILE A 118 10.24 -1.57 -3.09
N GLN A 119 11.30 -2.34 -3.29
CA GLN A 119 11.19 -3.64 -3.94
C GLN A 119 10.33 -4.59 -3.09
N ALA A 120 10.54 -4.62 -1.77
CA ALA A 120 9.74 -5.44 -0.87
C ALA A 120 8.26 -5.02 -0.89
N ILE A 121 7.97 -3.70 -0.96
CA ILE A 121 6.60 -3.20 -1.14
C ILE A 121 6.01 -3.74 -2.45
N ILE A 122 6.74 -3.61 -3.57
CA ILE A 122 6.29 -4.11 -4.88
C ILE A 122 6.05 -5.62 -4.84
N ASP A 123 6.94 -6.38 -4.22
CA ASP A 123 6.87 -7.83 -4.12
C ASP A 123 5.67 -8.31 -3.28
N THR A 124 5.26 -7.54 -2.27
CA THR A 124 4.12 -7.90 -1.40
C THR A 124 2.78 -7.45 -1.95
N GLU A 125 2.75 -6.37 -2.74
CA GLU A 125 1.53 -5.86 -3.37
C GLU A 125 1.14 -6.68 -4.61
N ASP A 126 2.12 -7.21 -5.35
CA ASP A 126 1.85 -8.13 -6.45
C ASP A 126 1.63 -9.56 -5.94
N ARG A 127 0.41 -10.06 -6.07
CA ARG A 127 0.01 -11.39 -5.58
C ARG A 127 0.78 -12.54 -6.20
N LYS A 128 1.20 -12.42 -7.47
CA LYS A 128 1.98 -13.46 -8.13
C LYS A 128 3.39 -13.49 -7.54
N MET A 129 4.05 -12.34 -7.45
CA MET A 129 5.38 -12.23 -6.85
C MET A 129 5.37 -12.66 -5.37
N PHE A 130 4.33 -12.26 -4.63
CA PHE A 130 4.13 -12.69 -3.25
C PHE A 130 4.04 -14.23 -3.15
N SER A 131 3.19 -14.85 -3.96
CA SER A 131 3.02 -16.31 -3.96
C SER A 131 4.31 -17.04 -4.32
N GLU A 132 5.07 -16.53 -5.30
CA GLU A 132 6.38 -17.07 -5.69
C GLU A 132 7.40 -16.94 -4.56
N ARG A 133 7.44 -15.81 -3.84
CA ARG A 133 8.34 -15.62 -2.69
C ARG A 133 8.01 -16.53 -1.52
N ILE A 134 6.73 -16.70 -1.21
CA ILE A 134 6.27 -17.61 -0.15
C ILE A 134 6.58 -19.08 -0.51
N ALA A 135 6.35 -19.47 -1.77
CA ALA A 135 6.74 -20.80 -2.25
C ALA A 135 8.26 -21.03 -2.19
N GLY A 136 9.06 -19.99 -2.45
CA GLY A 136 10.53 -20.04 -2.38
C GLY A 136 11.08 -20.37 -0.99
N ILE A 137 10.32 -20.11 0.08
CA ILE A 137 10.68 -20.48 1.46
C ILE A 137 9.98 -21.76 1.94
N GLY A 138 9.27 -22.47 1.06
CA GLY A 138 8.57 -23.72 1.37
C GLY A 138 7.20 -23.52 2.04
N GLU A 139 6.73 -22.28 2.17
CA GLU A 139 5.44 -21.94 2.74
C GLU A 139 4.32 -22.00 1.69
N LYS A 140 3.08 -22.06 2.15
CA LYS A 140 1.91 -22.28 1.29
C LYS A 140 0.96 -21.10 1.32
N VAL A 141 0.50 -20.72 0.13
CA VAL A 141 -0.63 -19.79 -0.06
C VAL A 141 -1.84 -20.56 -0.59
N ALA A 142 -3.04 -20.01 -0.40
CA ALA A 142 -4.24 -20.54 -1.04
C ALA A 142 -4.04 -20.57 -2.57
N PRO A 143 -4.47 -21.65 -3.26
CA PRO A 143 -4.47 -21.67 -4.72
C PRO A 143 -5.25 -20.48 -5.25
N SER A 144 -4.62 -19.70 -6.13
CA SER A 144 -5.21 -18.49 -6.68
C SER A 144 -4.78 -18.24 -8.12
N MET A 145 -5.59 -17.50 -8.86
CA MET A 145 -5.35 -17.13 -10.24
C MET A 145 -5.73 -15.67 -10.47
N ALA A 146 -4.91 -14.96 -11.25
CA ALA A 146 -5.24 -13.61 -11.71
C ALA A 146 -6.13 -13.69 -12.96
N ALA A 147 -7.11 -12.80 -13.03
CA ALA A 147 -8.02 -12.63 -14.15
C ALA A 147 -8.12 -11.13 -14.51
N PHE A 148 -8.07 -10.85 -15.81
CA PHE A 148 -8.17 -9.49 -16.37
C PHE A 148 -9.50 -9.27 -17.11
N SER A 149 -10.34 -10.30 -17.15
CA SER A 149 -11.67 -10.24 -17.73
C SER A 149 -12.64 -11.10 -16.93
N VAL A 150 -13.95 -10.84 -17.08
CA VAL A 150 -14.99 -11.66 -16.46
C VAL A 150 -14.88 -13.12 -16.91
N GLN A 151 -14.54 -13.36 -18.18
CA GLN A 151 -14.41 -14.73 -18.68
C GLN A 151 -13.23 -15.45 -18.04
N GLU A 152 -12.06 -14.82 -17.93
CA GLU A 152 -10.91 -15.38 -17.23
C GLU A 152 -11.21 -15.70 -15.77
N ALA A 153 -11.99 -14.85 -15.10
CA ALA A 153 -12.39 -15.09 -13.71
C ALA A 153 -13.26 -16.36 -13.58
N LEU A 154 -14.17 -16.57 -14.53
CA LEU A 154 -15.00 -17.78 -14.58
C LEU A 154 -14.16 -19.02 -14.88
N ASP A 155 -13.25 -18.94 -15.85
CA ASP A 155 -12.36 -20.05 -16.22
C ASP A 155 -11.43 -20.44 -15.05
N ALA A 156 -10.92 -19.45 -14.31
CA ALA A 156 -10.15 -19.67 -13.08
C ALA A 156 -10.97 -20.41 -12.01
N ALA A 157 -12.25 -20.06 -11.85
CA ALA A 157 -13.12 -20.70 -10.87
C ALA A 157 -13.49 -22.14 -11.24
N GLU A 158 -13.54 -22.49 -12.53
CA GLU A 158 -13.69 -23.89 -12.96
C GLU A 158 -12.47 -24.74 -12.58
N ILE A 159 -11.26 -24.16 -12.66
CA ILE A 159 -10.00 -24.83 -12.27
C ILE A 159 -9.89 -24.97 -10.75
N LEU A 160 -10.19 -23.89 -10.00
CA LEU A 160 -10.09 -23.87 -8.54
C LEU A 160 -11.25 -24.60 -7.86
N GLY A 161 -12.40 -24.66 -8.53
CA GLY A 161 -13.67 -25.18 -8.03
C GLY A 161 -14.33 -24.23 -7.03
N TYR A 162 -15.65 -24.07 -7.15
CA TYR A 162 -16.45 -23.33 -6.17
C TYR A 162 -16.48 -24.01 -4.78
N PRO A 163 -16.71 -23.25 -3.69
CA PRO A 163 -16.78 -21.78 -3.66
C PRO A 163 -15.39 -21.12 -3.83
N VAL A 164 -15.40 -19.91 -4.36
CA VAL A 164 -14.19 -19.07 -4.56
C VAL A 164 -14.35 -17.71 -3.91
N MET A 165 -13.23 -17.04 -3.62
CA MET A 165 -13.18 -15.64 -3.22
C MET A 165 -12.66 -14.81 -4.40
N ALA A 166 -13.39 -13.78 -4.79
CA ALA A 166 -12.93 -12.77 -5.74
C ALA A 166 -12.41 -11.55 -4.96
N ARG A 167 -11.23 -11.04 -5.32
CA ARG A 167 -10.63 -9.83 -4.71
C ARG A 167 -10.06 -8.92 -5.78
N ALA A 168 -10.38 -7.64 -5.73
CA ALA A 168 -9.76 -6.65 -6.60
C ALA A 168 -8.27 -6.47 -6.22
N ALA A 169 -7.40 -6.32 -7.21
CA ALA A 169 -6.00 -5.97 -6.98
C ALA A 169 -5.86 -4.48 -6.60
N PHE A 170 -4.79 -4.14 -5.85
CA PHE A 170 -4.44 -2.77 -5.41
C PHE A 170 -5.52 -2.04 -4.59
N SER A 171 -6.43 -2.77 -3.95
CA SER A 171 -7.49 -2.22 -3.09
C SER A 171 -7.33 -2.66 -1.64
N LEU A 172 -7.57 -1.75 -0.70
CA LEU A 172 -7.69 -2.05 0.74
C LEU A 172 -9.16 -2.19 1.17
N GLY A 173 -9.38 -2.86 2.30
CA GLY A 173 -10.69 -2.94 2.96
C GLY A 173 -11.73 -3.80 2.25
N GLY A 174 -11.31 -4.68 1.33
CA GLY A 174 -12.22 -5.60 0.63
C GLY A 174 -13.12 -4.94 -0.40
N LEU A 175 -12.81 -3.71 -0.85
CA LEU A 175 -13.58 -3.03 -1.89
C LEU A 175 -13.63 -3.89 -3.17
N GLY A 176 -14.84 -4.22 -3.64
CA GLY A 176 -15.03 -5.10 -4.81
C GLY A 176 -14.64 -6.56 -4.57
N SER A 177 -14.48 -6.98 -3.32
CA SER A 177 -14.18 -8.37 -2.95
C SER A 177 -15.43 -9.10 -2.45
N GLY A 178 -15.51 -10.40 -2.64
CA GLY A 178 -16.62 -11.21 -2.16
C GLY A 178 -16.47 -12.70 -2.46
N PHE A 179 -17.28 -13.51 -1.78
CA PHE A 179 -17.37 -14.94 -2.05
C PHE A 179 -18.41 -15.22 -3.14
N ALA A 180 -18.10 -16.19 -3.99
CA ALA A 180 -19.04 -16.75 -4.95
C ALA A 180 -19.12 -18.26 -4.73
N ASP A 181 -20.34 -18.75 -4.52
CA ASP A 181 -20.65 -20.17 -4.41
C ASP A 181 -20.94 -20.79 -5.81
N ASN A 182 -21.14 -19.96 -6.83
CA ASN A 182 -21.42 -20.39 -8.20
C ASN A 182 -21.02 -19.34 -9.27
N LYS A 183 -21.19 -19.73 -10.53
CA LYS A 183 -20.86 -18.93 -11.72
C LYS A 183 -21.56 -17.58 -11.80
N GLU A 184 -22.85 -17.52 -11.46
CA GLU A 184 -23.65 -16.29 -11.59
C GLU A 184 -23.23 -15.26 -10.54
N GLU A 185 -22.99 -15.69 -9.30
CA GLU A 185 -22.45 -14.85 -8.24
C GLU A 185 -21.07 -14.30 -8.60
N LEU A 186 -20.19 -15.16 -9.11
CA LEU A 186 -18.85 -14.74 -9.50
C LEU A 186 -18.88 -13.71 -10.64
N LYS A 187 -19.75 -13.92 -11.62
CA LYS A 187 -19.92 -12.99 -12.74
C LYS A 187 -20.34 -11.61 -12.25
N LEU A 188 -21.26 -11.53 -11.29
CA LEU A 188 -21.67 -10.25 -10.71
C LEU A 188 -20.51 -9.54 -10.01
N LEU A 189 -19.79 -10.27 -9.15
CA LEU A 189 -18.62 -9.73 -8.43
C LEU A 189 -17.53 -9.27 -9.39
N ALA A 190 -17.21 -10.06 -10.42
CA ALA A 190 -16.17 -9.74 -11.38
C ALA A 190 -16.49 -8.48 -12.18
N ASN A 191 -17.75 -8.28 -12.59
CA ASN A 191 -18.16 -7.04 -13.28
C ASN A 191 -17.99 -5.80 -12.39
N GLN A 192 -18.36 -5.91 -11.11
CA GLN A 192 -18.22 -4.80 -10.17
C GLN A 192 -16.75 -4.48 -9.88
N ALA A 193 -15.94 -5.49 -9.63
CA ALA A 193 -14.52 -5.32 -9.33
C ALA A 193 -13.74 -4.75 -10.51
N LEU A 194 -13.96 -5.28 -11.72
CA LEU A 194 -13.23 -4.85 -12.92
C LEU A 194 -13.64 -3.44 -13.42
N ALA A 195 -14.75 -2.88 -12.93
CA ALA A 195 -15.10 -1.48 -13.16
C ALA A 195 -14.15 -0.51 -12.43
N HIS A 196 -13.45 -0.98 -11.39
CA HIS A 196 -12.61 -0.16 -10.52
C HIS A 196 -11.16 -0.64 -10.41
N SER A 197 -10.85 -1.84 -10.88
CA SER A 197 -9.49 -2.40 -10.92
C SER A 197 -9.25 -3.10 -12.26
N SER A 198 -8.03 -3.03 -12.78
CA SER A 198 -7.64 -3.73 -14.01
C SER A 198 -7.41 -5.23 -13.81
N GLN A 199 -7.40 -5.71 -12.56
CA GLN A 199 -7.08 -7.09 -12.22
C GLN A 199 -7.95 -7.57 -11.06
N LEU A 200 -8.46 -8.80 -11.20
CA LEU A 200 -9.18 -9.53 -10.17
C LEU A 200 -8.38 -10.80 -9.81
N ILE A 201 -8.34 -11.14 -8.53
CA ILE A 201 -7.73 -12.36 -8.02
C ILE A 201 -8.83 -13.30 -7.56
N ILE A 202 -8.82 -14.52 -8.08
CA ILE A 202 -9.73 -15.59 -7.68
C ILE A 202 -8.95 -16.56 -6.81
N ASP A 203 -9.33 -16.70 -5.54
CA ASP A 203 -8.76 -17.68 -4.61
C ASP A 203 -9.73 -18.83 -4.38
N LYS A 204 -9.17 -20.01 -4.12
CA LYS A 204 -9.94 -21.09 -3.49
C LYS A 204 -10.46 -20.61 -2.14
N SER A 205 -11.78 -20.74 -1.92
CA SER A 205 -12.37 -20.36 -0.65
C SER A 205 -11.84 -21.24 0.49
N LEU A 206 -11.38 -20.58 1.56
CA LEU A 206 -11.03 -21.19 2.84
C LEU A 206 -12.11 -20.90 3.91
N LYS A 207 -13.35 -20.62 3.48
CA LYS A 207 -14.47 -20.31 4.38
C LYS A 207 -14.60 -21.39 5.46
N GLY A 208 -14.68 -20.96 6.71
CA GLY A 208 -14.75 -21.84 7.89
C GLY A 208 -13.40 -22.12 8.56
N TRP A 209 -12.29 -21.70 7.96
CA TRP A 209 -10.99 -21.73 8.62
C TRP A 209 -10.90 -20.63 9.68
N LYS A 210 -10.01 -20.83 10.65
CA LYS A 210 -9.66 -19.78 11.62
C LYS A 210 -8.78 -18.74 10.93
N GLU A 211 -9.11 -17.48 11.09
CA GLU A 211 -8.31 -16.34 10.66
C GLU A 211 -7.47 -15.85 11.85
N VAL A 212 -6.16 -15.67 11.63
CA VAL A 212 -5.19 -15.24 12.65
C VAL A 212 -4.25 -14.23 12.02
N GLU A 213 -4.05 -13.11 12.69
CA GLU A 213 -3.17 -12.03 12.27
C GLU A 213 -2.03 -11.84 13.28
N TYR A 214 -0.85 -11.45 12.78
CA TYR A 214 0.34 -11.17 13.58
C TYR A 214 0.92 -9.81 13.19
N GLU A 215 1.15 -8.96 14.19
CA GLU A 215 1.93 -7.74 14.03
C GLU A 215 3.41 -8.05 14.26
N VAL A 216 4.24 -7.80 13.23
CA VAL A 216 5.66 -8.15 13.24
C VAL A 216 6.51 -6.89 13.09
N VAL A 217 7.53 -6.77 13.94
CA VAL A 217 8.54 -5.71 13.86
C VAL A 217 9.91 -6.36 13.62
N ARG A 218 10.68 -5.82 12.69
CA ARG A 218 12.03 -6.26 12.36
C ARG A 218 12.95 -5.05 12.21
N ASP A 219 14.15 -5.13 12.77
CA ASP A 219 15.15 -4.06 12.67
C ASP A 219 16.21 -4.36 11.60
N ALA A 220 17.28 -3.56 11.57
CA ALA A 220 18.36 -3.68 10.59
C ALA A 220 19.57 -4.49 11.10
N TYR A 221 19.51 -5.01 12.34
CA TYR A 221 20.57 -5.77 13.00
C TYR A 221 20.21 -7.26 13.04
N ASP A 222 20.12 -7.86 11.85
CA ASP A 222 20.15 -9.32 11.63
C ASP A 222 21.49 -9.72 11.00
#